data_AF-A0A392MIJ2-F1
#
_entry.id   AF-A0A392MIJ2-F1
#
_cell.length_a   1.000
_cell.length_b   1.000
_cell.length_c   1.000
_cell.angle_alpha   90.00
_cell.angle_beta   90.00
_cell.angle_gamma   90.00
#
_symmetry.space_group_name_H-M   'P 1'
#
loop_
_entity.id
_entity.type
_entity.pdbx_description
1 polymer ?
#
loop_
_entity_poly.entity_id
_entity_poly.type
_entity_poly.pdbx_seq_one_letter_code
_entity_poly.pdbx_strand_id
1 'polypeptide(L)'
;MSSKKFRHDKRVYLGALKFIPHAVYKLLENMPMPWEQVRDVRVLYHISGAITFVNEIPWVVEPIYLAQWGTMWIMMRREKRDRRHFKRMRFPPFDDEEPPLDYADNLLDVDPLEPIQLELDEEEDSAVYTWFYDHKPLVKTKLINGPSYRKWHLSLPIMATLHRLAGQLLSDLSDRNYFYLFDMESFFTAKALNMCIPGGPKFEPLYRDMEKGDEDWNEFNDINKLIIRSPLRTEYRIAFPHLYNNRPRKVRLCIYHTPMVMYIKTEDPDLPAFYYDPLIHPITSANKERREKKVYDEDDDDDWILPDGVEPFLKDTQLYTDTTAAGISLLFAPRPFNMRSGRMRRSEDIPLVSEWYKEH
;
A
#
# COMPACT_ATOMS: atom_id res chain seq x y z
N MET A 1 5.15 41.26 23.67
CA MET A 1 5.86 41.36 24.98
C MET A 1 6.59 42.70 25.22
N SER A 2 6.25 43.78 24.50
CA SER A 2 6.83 45.13 24.68
C SER A 2 6.20 45.88 25.88
N SER A 3 4.93 45.60 26.19
CA SER A 3 4.23 46.19 27.34
C SER A 3 4.82 45.74 28.69
N LYS A 4 4.96 46.69 29.63
CA LYS A 4 5.45 46.43 31.01
C LYS A 4 4.51 45.52 31.81
N LYS A 5 3.23 45.41 31.43
CA LYS A 5 2.22 44.59 32.10
C LYS A 5 2.60 43.09 32.10
N PHE A 6 3.19 42.60 31.02
CA PHE A 6 3.54 41.18 30.83
C PHE A 6 5.00 40.86 31.18
N ARG A 7 5.64 41.67 32.06
CA ARG A 7 7.06 41.51 32.41
C ARG A 7 7.35 40.16 33.08
N HIS A 8 6.45 39.70 33.96
CA HIS A 8 6.62 38.45 34.70
C HIS A 8 6.58 37.21 33.77
N ASP A 9 5.81 37.30 32.68
CA ASP A 9 5.63 36.20 31.72
C ASP A 9 6.83 36.03 30.78
N LYS A 10 7.71 37.03 30.64
CA LYS A 10 8.87 36.97 29.73
C LYS A 10 9.77 35.75 30.00
N ARG A 11 9.94 35.37 31.27
CA ARG A 11 10.71 34.18 31.66
C ARG A 11 10.06 32.90 31.17
N VAL A 12 8.73 32.82 31.21
CA VAL A 12 7.96 31.65 30.76
C VAL A 12 8.05 31.50 29.24
N TYR A 13 7.93 32.59 28.48
CA TYR A 13 8.09 32.57 27.02
C TYR A 13 9.48 32.09 26.57
N LEU A 14 10.55 32.55 27.24
CA LEU A 14 11.90 32.05 26.98
C LEU A 14 12.06 30.57 27.33
N GLY A 15 11.44 30.12 28.42
CA GLY A 15 11.43 28.70 28.80
C GLY A 15 10.68 27.82 27.80
N ALA A 16 9.61 28.35 27.20
CA ALA A 16 8.80 27.65 26.20
C ALA A 16 9.56 27.37 24.89
N LEU A 17 10.59 28.16 24.58
CA LEU A 17 11.45 27.98 23.40
C LEU A 17 12.00 26.54 23.29
N LYS A 18 12.31 25.91 24.44
CA LYS A 18 12.77 24.51 24.51
C LYS A 18 11.81 23.52 23.84
N PHE A 19 10.51 23.80 23.86
CA PHE A 19 9.47 22.88 23.37
C PHE A 19 8.93 23.24 21.99
N ILE A 20 9.42 24.32 21.36
CA ILE A 20 9.00 24.71 20.01
C ILE A 20 9.17 23.59 18.99
N PRO A 21 10.29 22.81 18.96
CA PRO A 21 10.41 21.72 17.99
C PRO A 21 9.28 20.69 18.10
N HIS A 22 8.79 20.42 19.33
CA HIS A 22 7.67 19.51 19.54
C HIS A 22 6.33 20.11 19.10
N ALA A 23 6.09 21.39 19.38
CA ALA A 23 4.90 22.10 18.90
C ALA A 23 4.84 22.14 17.37
N VAL A 24 5.97 22.44 16.72
CA VAL A 24 6.08 22.44 15.25
C VAL A 24 5.85 21.04 14.68
N TYR A 25 6.45 20.00 15.27
CA TYR A 25 6.22 18.61 14.83
C TYR A 25 4.72 18.26 14.87
N LYS A 26 4.03 18.53 15.99
CA LYS A 26 2.60 18.24 16.14
C LYS A 26 1.72 19.06 15.19
N LEU A 27 2.11 20.29 14.89
CA LEU A 27 1.43 21.14 13.92
C LEU A 27 1.54 20.59 12.50
N LEU A 28 2.74 20.19 12.08
CA LEU A 28 2.99 19.62 10.75
C LEU A 28 2.40 18.22 10.58
N GLU A 29 2.44 17.38 11.62
CA GLU A 29 1.82 16.03 11.61
C GLU A 29 0.31 16.12 11.32
N ASN A 30 -0.37 17.19 11.75
CA ASN A 30 -1.81 17.37 11.59
C ASN A 30 -2.21 18.30 10.43
N MET A 31 -1.34 18.52 9.43
CA MET A 31 -1.66 19.31 8.24
C MET A 31 -2.96 18.85 7.55
N PRO A 32 -3.90 19.76 7.21
CA PRO A 32 -5.10 19.43 6.46
C PRO A 32 -4.77 18.71 5.16
N MET A 33 -5.58 17.72 4.80
CA MET A 33 -5.41 17.00 3.54
C MET A 33 -6.05 17.79 2.39
N PRO A 34 -5.61 17.61 1.12
CA PRO A 34 -6.07 18.45 0.00
C PRO A 34 -7.58 18.39 -0.29
N TRP A 35 -8.27 17.35 0.17
CA TRP A 35 -9.72 17.18 0.04
C TRP A 35 -10.52 17.81 1.19
N GLU A 36 -9.84 18.34 2.21
CA GLU A 36 -10.42 19.05 3.35
C GLU A 36 -10.25 20.57 3.17
N GLN A 37 -11.31 21.33 3.44
CA GLN A 37 -11.21 22.81 3.47
C GLN A 37 -10.65 23.31 4.79
N VAL A 38 -11.21 22.81 5.89
CA VAL A 38 -10.88 23.21 7.26
C VAL A 38 -10.73 21.95 8.09
N ARG A 39 -9.73 21.96 8.98
CA ARG A 39 -9.52 20.90 9.96
C ARG A 39 -9.44 21.51 11.35
N ASP A 40 -10.46 21.19 12.15
CA ASP A 40 -10.45 21.50 13.57
C ASP A 40 -9.65 20.48 14.34
N VAL A 41 -8.68 20.96 15.13
CA VAL A 41 -7.80 20.12 15.94
C VAL A 41 -7.90 20.51 17.40
N ARG A 42 -7.79 19.53 18.30
CA ARG A 42 -7.64 19.80 19.73
C ARG A 42 -6.30 20.45 19.99
N VAL A 43 -6.34 21.53 20.74
CA VAL A 43 -5.18 22.32 21.10
C VAL A 43 -4.96 22.31 22.60
N LEU A 44 -3.71 22.19 23.02
CA LEU A 44 -3.25 22.37 24.39
C LEU A 44 -2.37 23.62 24.45
N TYR A 45 -2.84 24.68 25.08
CA TYR A 45 -2.13 25.95 25.18
C TYR A 45 -1.71 26.25 26.62
N HIS A 46 -0.59 26.97 26.77
CA HIS A 46 -0.18 27.49 28.07
C HIS A 46 -1.08 28.67 28.48
N ILE A 47 -1.47 28.77 29.76
CA ILE A 47 -2.40 29.81 30.26
C ILE A 47 -1.97 31.25 29.92
N SER A 48 -0.66 31.50 29.84
CA SER A 48 -0.09 32.80 29.47
C SER A 48 0.01 33.04 27.96
N GLY A 49 -0.39 32.09 27.11
CA GLY A 49 -0.22 32.14 25.65
C GLY A 49 1.24 31.98 25.17
N ALA A 50 2.10 31.37 25.99
CA ALA A 50 3.52 31.22 25.67
C ALA A 50 3.80 30.22 24.54
N ILE A 51 3.02 29.13 24.49
CA ILE A 51 3.14 28.08 23.48
C ILE A 51 1.81 27.34 23.37
N THR A 52 1.59 26.76 22.19
CA THR A 52 0.37 26.07 21.81
C THR A 52 0.76 24.78 21.10
N PHE A 53 0.26 23.65 21.57
CA PHE A 53 0.50 22.32 20.99
C PHE A 53 -0.79 21.79 20.36
N VAL A 54 -0.67 21.17 19.19
CA VAL A 54 -1.76 20.33 18.67
C VAL A 54 -1.74 19.00 19.41
N ASN A 55 -2.82 18.67 20.12
CA ASN A 55 -2.95 17.48 20.95
C ASN A 55 -3.80 16.40 20.26
N GLU A 56 -3.47 16.10 19.00
CA GLU A 56 -4.08 15.03 18.22
C GLU A 56 -3.02 14.21 17.50
N ILE A 57 -3.32 12.94 17.26
CA ILE A 57 -2.56 12.07 16.37
C ILE A 57 -3.47 11.77 15.18
N PRO A 58 -3.02 11.98 13.93
CA PRO A 58 -3.84 11.79 12.73
C PRO A 58 -3.99 10.30 12.42
N TRP A 59 -4.92 9.66 13.13
CA TRP A 59 -5.31 8.28 12.84
C TRP A 59 -6.17 8.25 11.57
N VAL A 60 -5.77 7.42 10.62
CA VAL A 60 -6.47 7.21 9.36
C VAL A 60 -6.73 5.74 9.12
N VAL A 61 -7.81 5.44 8.38
CA VAL A 61 -8.13 4.09 7.93
C VAL A 61 -7.36 3.85 6.63
N GLU A 62 -6.44 2.90 6.66
CA GLU A 62 -5.47 2.64 5.58
C GLU A 62 -6.10 2.51 4.17
N PRO A 63 -7.14 1.68 3.94
CA PRO A 63 -7.76 1.58 2.60
C PRO A 63 -8.48 2.86 2.16
N ILE A 64 -9.10 3.59 3.08
CA ILE A 64 -9.77 4.86 2.77
C ILE A 64 -8.74 5.93 2.40
N TYR A 65 -7.67 6.04 3.17
CA TYR A 65 -6.61 7.00 2.93
C TYR A 65 -5.89 6.78 1.58
N LEU A 66 -5.62 5.51 1.23
CA LEU A 66 -5.07 5.17 -0.08
C LEU A 66 -6.03 5.53 -1.22
N ALA A 67 -7.32 5.24 -1.07
CA ALA A 67 -8.33 5.61 -2.06
C ALA A 67 -8.46 7.14 -2.22
N GLN A 68 -8.46 7.90 -1.12
CA GLN A 68 -8.49 9.36 -1.14
C GLN A 68 -7.30 9.91 -1.95
N TRP A 69 -6.08 9.47 -1.64
CA TRP A 69 -4.90 9.86 -2.42
C TRP A 69 -4.93 9.36 -3.88
N GLY A 70 -5.55 8.21 -4.15
CA GLY A 70 -5.80 7.72 -5.50
C GLY A 70 -6.69 8.65 -6.30
N THR A 71 -7.77 9.14 -5.71
CA THR A 71 -8.63 10.16 -6.34
C THR A 71 -7.89 11.50 -6.52
N MET A 72 -7.04 11.89 -5.56
CA MET A 72 -6.22 13.10 -5.68
C MET A 72 -5.26 13.01 -6.86
N TRP A 73 -4.64 11.84 -7.05
CA TRP A 73 -3.74 11.60 -8.19
C TRP A 73 -4.46 11.79 -9.53
N ILE A 74 -5.68 11.28 -9.66
CA ILE A 74 -6.50 11.44 -10.87
C ILE A 74 -6.84 12.91 -11.09
N MET A 75 -7.36 13.59 -10.07
CA MET A 75 -7.77 15.00 -10.17
C MET A 75 -6.60 15.92 -10.49
N MET A 76 -5.48 15.77 -9.79
CA MET A 76 -4.28 16.59 -10.04
C MET A 76 -3.70 16.36 -11.43
N ARG A 77 -3.76 15.13 -11.97
CA ARG A 77 -3.33 14.84 -13.35
C ARG A 77 -4.26 15.45 -14.39
N ARG A 78 -5.58 15.35 -14.19
CA ARG A 78 -6.59 15.98 -15.06
C ARG A 78 -6.42 17.49 -15.08
N GLU A 79 -6.34 18.11 -13.91
CA GLU A 79 -6.16 19.56 -13.77
C GLU A 79 -4.86 20.04 -14.44
N LYS A 80 -3.74 19.32 -14.26
CA LYS A 80 -2.47 19.65 -14.92
C LYS A 80 -2.53 19.50 -16.44
N ARG A 81 -3.30 18.55 -16.96
CA ARG A 81 -3.50 18.35 -18.41
C ARG A 81 -4.36 19.46 -19.02
N ASP A 82 -5.44 19.83 -18.34
CA ASP A 82 -6.48 20.71 -18.89
C ASP A 82 -6.12 22.20 -18.73
N ARG A 83 -5.34 22.55 -17.71
CA ARG A 83 -4.93 23.94 -17.44
C ARG A 83 -3.78 24.39 -18.34
N ARG A 84 -4.04 25.40 -19.19
CA ARG A 84 -3.02 25.98 -20.10
C ARG A 84 -1.83 26.64 -19.41
N HIS A 85 -2.07 27.37 -18.32
CA HIS A 85 -1.03 28.07 -17.57
C HIS A 85 -1.13 27.75 -16.09
N PHE A 86 -0.26 26.87 -15.62
CA PHE A 86 -0.15 26.53 -14.20
C PHE A 86 0.92 27.41 -13.53
N LYS A 87 0.48 28.47 -12.86
CA LYS A 87 1.36 29.38 -12.12
C LYS A 87 1.59 28.83 -10.71
N ARG A 88 2.86 28.52 -10.39
CA ARG A 88 3.24 28.13 -9.03
C ARG A 88 3.21 29.34 -8.10
N MET A 89 2.90 29.10 -6.82
CA MET A 89 3.01 30.12 -5.79
C MET A 89 4.45 30.61 -5.64
N ARG A 90 4.61 31.85 -5.18
CA ARG A 90 5.93 32.42 -4.86
C ARG A 90 6.33 31.99 -3.46
N PHE A 91 7.63 31.78 -3.26
CA PHE A 91 8.21 31.47 -1.96
C PHE A 91 9.29 32.51 -1.64
N PRO A 92 9.25 33.14 -0.45
CA PRO A 92 8.19 33.05 0.57
C PRO A 92 6.85 33.69 0.10
N PRO A 93 5.69 33.28 0.66
CA PRO A 93 4.39 33.86 0.30
C PRO A 93 4.17 35.29 0.78
N PHE A 94 4.79 35.66 1.90
CA PHE A 94 4.70 36.99 2.54
C PHE A 94 6.09 37.65 2.57
N ASP A 95 6.12 38.98 2.68
CA ASP A 95 7.37 39.74 2.83
C ASP A 95 7.90 39.65 4.27
N ASP A 96 9.22 39.77 4.45
CA ASP A 96 9.88 39.60 5.76
C ASP A 96 9.51 40.72 6.76
N GLU A 97 9.15 41.89 6.25
CA GLU A 97 8.74 43.07 7.04
C GLU A 97 7.25 43.06 7.41
N GLU A 98 6.45 42.17 6.81
CA GLU A 98 5.02 42.07 7.10
C GLU A 98 4.78 41.32 8.42
N PRO A 99 4.02 41.88 9.38
CA PRO A 99 3.66 41.16 10.59
C PRO A 99 2.73 39.97 10.26
N PRO A 100 2.75 38.89 11.07
CA PRO A 100 1.79 37.80 10.91
C PRO A 100 0.35 38.30 10.98
N LEU A 101 -0.48 37.86 10.03
CA LEU A 101 -1.89 38.20 9.97
C LEU A 101 -2.67 37.57 11.13
N ASP A 102 -3.59 38.34 11.74
CA ASP A 102 -4.49 37.80 12.75
C ASP A 102 -5.62 36.98 12.08
N TYR A 103 -5.90 35.82 12.64
CA TYR A 103 -6.92 34.90 12.14
C TYR A 103 -8.33 35.47 12.32
N ALA A 104 -8.60 36.10 13.47
CA ALA A 104 -9.93 36.62 13.79
C ALA A 104 -10.37 37.74 12.82
N ASP A 105 -9.45 38.65 12.49
CA ASP A 105 -9.76 39.82 11.67
C ASP A 105 -9.73 39.53 10.16
N ASN A 106 -8.86 38.61 9.71
CA ASN A 106 -8.59 38.43 8.27
C ASN A 106 -9.15 37.13 7.67
N LEU A 107 -9.34 36.08 8.48
CA LEU A 107 -9.60 34.72 7.97
C LEU A 107 -10.88 34.10 8.50
N LEU A 108 -11.40 34.52 9.66
CA LEU A 108 -12.56 33.88 10.30
C LEU A 108 -13.84 34.03 9.46
N ASP A 109 -14.03 35.19 8.82
CA ASP A 109 -15.24 35.51 8.04
C ASP A 109 -15.09 35.19 6.53
N VAL A 110 -13.95 34.65 6.11
CA VAL A 110 -13.67 34.33 4.70
C VAL A 110 -13.92 32.85 4.45
N ASP A 111 -14.88 32.56 3.58
CA ASP A 111 -15.16 31.18 3.18
C ASP A 111 -13.94 30.58 2.46
N PRO A 112 -13.49 29.38 2.87
CA PRO A 112 -12.39 28.70 2.22
C PRO A 112 -12.77 28.31 0.79
N LEU A 113 -11.78 28.28 -0.09
CA LEU A 113 -11.93 27.78 -1.45
C LEU A 113 -12.37 26.31 -1.45
N GLU A 114 -12.95 25.88 -2.57
CA GLU A 114 -13.34 24.49 -2.76
C GLU A 114 -12.10 23.56 -2.67
N PRO A 115 -12.21 22.44 -1.95
CA PRO A 115 -11.14 21.47 -1.83
C PRO A 115 -11.02 20.66 -3.12
N ILE A 116 -9.95 19.88 -3.25
CA ILE A 116 -9.83 18.96 -4.37
C ILE A 116 -10.68 17.73 -4.04
N GLN A 117 -11.80 17.55 -4.73
CA GLN A 117 -12.67 16.37 -4.61
C GLN A 117 -12.99 15.85 -6.00
N LEU A 118 -12.89 14.54 -6.19
CA LEU A 118 -13.36 13.88 -7.41
C LEU A 118 -14.88 13.75 -7.32
N GLU A 119 -15.58 14.09 -8.40
CA GLU A 119 -17.00 13.78 -8.53
C GLU A 119 -17.17 12.25 -8.58
N LEU A 120 -17.78 11.71 -7.52
CA LEU A 120 -18.08 10.28 -7.39
C LEU A 120 -19.41 9.95 -8.05
N ASP A 121 -19.53 8.73 -8.55
CA ASP A 121 -20.78 8.25 -9.17
C ASP A 121 -21.78 7.79 -8.09
N GLU A 122 -23.04 8.23 -8.19
CA GLU A 122 -24.05 7.92 -7.17
C GLU A 122 -24.45 6.44 -7.12
N GLU A 123 -24.35 5.71 -8.23
CA GLU A 123 -24.73 4.30 -8.34
C GLU A 123 -23.52 3.40 -8.05
N GLU A 124 -22.41 3.60 -8.78
CA GLU A 124 -21.20 2.76 -8.64
C GLU A 124 -20.47 2.98 -7.29
N ASP A 125 -20.38 4.24 -6.84
CA ASP A 125 -19.70 4.63 -5.60
C ASP A 125 -20.65 4.79 -4.41
N SER A 126 -21.90 4.35 -4.54
CA SER A 126 -22.95 4.44 -3.51
C SER A 126 -22.50 4.04 -2.11
N ALA A 127 -21.61 3.04 -1.99
CA ALA A 127 -21.07 2.54 -0.73
C ALA A 127 -20.19 3.57 0.03
N VAL A 128 -19.54 4.50 -0.68
CA VAL A 128 -18.60 5.47 -0.12
C VAL A 128 -19.02 6.93 -0.32
N TYR A 129 -19.91 7.20 -1.28
CA TYR A 129 -20.32 8.53 -1.76
C TYR A 129 -20.54 9.57 -0.65
N THR A 130 -21.26 9.21 0.41
CA THR A 130 -21.70 10.17 1.44
C THR A 130 -20.63 10.61 2.43
N TRP A 131 -19.57 9.83 2.64
CA TRP A 131 -18.61 10.04 3.74
C TRP A 131 -17.15 10.06 3.28
N PHE A 132 -16.89 9.84 2.00
CA PHE A 132 -15.55 9.56 1.48
C PHE A 132 -14.54 10.68 1.76
N TYR A 133 -14.95 11.95 1.69
CA TYR A 133 -14.08 13.11 1.90
C TYR A 133 -14.17 13.73 3.31
N ASP A 134 -14.83 13.07 4.26
CA ASP A 134 -14.84 13.49 5.66
C ASP A 134 -13.44 13.41 6.28
N HIS A 135 -13.16 14.29 7.25
CA HIS A 135 -11.90 14.27 8.00
C HIS A 135 -11.68 12.96 8.78
N LYS A 136 -12.72 12.50 9.49
CA LYS A 136 -12.75 11.20 10.18
C LYS A 136 -13.99 10.44 9.72
N PRO A 137 -13.91 9.73 8.57
CA PRO A 137 -15.04 9.01 8.01
C PRO A 137 -15.63 7.99 8.97
N LEU A 138 -16.94 7.76 8.90
CA LEU A 138 -17.62 6.62 9.55
C LEU A 138 -17.53 6.56 11.09
N VAL A 139 -17.02 7.59 11.79
CA VAL A 139 -16.87 7.62 13.27
C VAL A 139 -18.17 7.30 14.02
N LYS A 140 -19.30 7.75 13.47
CA LYS A 140 -20.64 7.59 14.07
C LYS A 140 -21.30 6.24 13.72
N THR A 141 -20.63 5.40 12.95
CA THR A 141 -21.19 4.13 12.46
C THR A 141 -20.65 2.93 13.24
N LYS A 142 -21.27 1.75 13.07
CA LYS A 142 -20.82 0.48 13.66
C LYS A 142 -19.53 -0.07 13.04
N LEU A 143 -19.11 0.48 11.91
CA LEU A 143 -17.91 0.03 11.18
C LEU A 143 -16.61 0.44 11.90
N ILE A 144 -16.71 1.38 12.84
CA ILE A 144 -15.58 1.91 13.61
C ILE A 144 -15.88 1.80 15.10
N ASN A 145 -14.84 1.62 15.91
CA ASN A 145 -14.95 1.43 17.35
C ASN A 145 -15.32 2.70 18.16
N GLY A 146 -15.81 3.75 17.51
CA GLY A 146 -16.21 5.03 18.13
C GLY A 146 -15.15 6.15 18.03
N PRO A 147 -15.26 7.21 18.86
CA PRO A 147 -14.49 8.45 18.72
C PRO A 147 -12.99 8.30 18.99
N SER A 148 -12.56 7.18 19.59
CA SER A 148 -11.14 6.86 19.75
C SER A 148 -10.44 6.57 18.43
N TYR A 149 -11.20 6.21 17.37
CA TYR A 149 -10.72 6.02 16.00
C TYR A 149 -9.45 5.14 15.95
N ARG A 150 -9.56 3.86 16.36
CA ARG A 150 -8.41 2.93 16.43
C ARG A 150 -8.59 1.62 15.67
N LYS A 151 -9.83 1.15 15.52
CA LYS A 151 -10.14 -0.11 14.84
C LYS A 151 -11.24 0.13 13.83
N TRP A 152 -11.11 -0.52 12.69
CA TRP A 152 -12.09 -0.45 11.60
C TRP A 152 -12.47 -1.86 11.15
N HIS A 153 -13.71 -2.01 10.71
CA HIS A 153 -14.23 -3.20 10.06
C HIS A 153 -15.16 -2.74 8.94
N LEU A 154 -14.77 -2.99 7.68
CA LEU A 154 -15.50 -2.57 6.49
C LEU A 154 -16.21 -3.77 5.84
N SER A 155 -17.28 -3.47 5.10
CA SER A 155 -18.02 -4.45 4.30
C SER A 155 -17.30 -4.69 2.96
N LEU A 156 -17.62 -5.80 2.28
CA LEU A 156 -17.03 -6.12 0.98
C LEU A 156 -17.34 -5.07 -0.10
N PRO A 157 -18.57 -4.54 -0.23
CA PRO A 157 -18.86 -3.47 -1.19
C PRO A 157 -17.98 -2.25 -0.98
N ILE A 158 -17.83 -1.78 0.27
CA ILE A 158 -16.96 -0.64 0.59
C ILE A 158 -15.51 -0.95 0.19
N MET A 159 -14.99 -2.13 0.53
CA MET A 159 -13.62 -2.50 0.18
C MET A 159 -13.40 -2.58 -1.33
N ALA A 160 -14.36 -3.08 -2.08
CA ALA A 160 -14.29 -3.18 -3.54
C ALA A 160 -14.25 -1.79 -4.19
N THR A 161 -15.13 -0.89 -3.77
CA THR A 161 -15.16 0.50 -4.24
C THR A 161 -13.86 1.23 -3.90
N LEU A 162 -13.36 1.11 -2.66
CA LEU A 162 -12.09 1.73 -2.25
C LEU A 162 -10.89 1.18 -3.04
N HIS A 163 -10.85 -0.14 -3.28
CA HIS A 163 -9.79 -0.77 -4.07
C HIS A 163 -9.76 -0.23 -5.51
N ARG A 164 -10.93 -0.07 -6.13
CA ARG A 164 -11.09 0.51 -7.47
C ARG A 164 -10.60 1.96 -7.51
N LEU A 165 -11.04 2.81 -6.57
CA LEU A 165 -10.63 4.22 -6.49
C LEU A 165 -9.12 4.39 -6.23
N ALA A 166 -8.52 3.46 -5.48
CA ALA A 166 -7.09 3.45 -5.20
C ALA A 166 -6.23 2.91 -6.36
N GLY A 167 -6.83 2.33 -7.41
CA GLY A 167 -6.13 1.55 -8.44
C GLY A 167 -4.93 2.25 -9.08
N GLN A 168 -4.96 3.57 -9.24
CA GLN A 168 -3.84 4.33 -9.82
C GLN A 168 -2.55 4.34 -8.97
N LEU A 169 -2.65 4.06 -7.68
CA LEU A 169 -1.51 4.01 -6.76
C LEU A 169 -1.03 2.58 -6.50
N LEU A 170 -1.87 1.58 -6.77
CA LEU A 170 -1.60 0.19 -6.46
C LEU A 170 -0.78 -0.46 -7.56
N SER A 171 0.01 -1.46 -7.14
CA SER A 171 0.70 -2.35 -8.06
C SER A 171 -0.27 -3.36 -8.66
N ASP A 172 -0.04 -3.72 -9.91
CA ASP A 172 -0.75 -4.79 -10.59
C ASP A 172 -0.19 -6.18 -10.26
N LEU A 173 0.94 -6.26 -9.56
CA LEU A 173 1.62 -7.51 -9.23
C LEU A 173 0.87 -8.27 -8.12
N SER A 174 0.36 -9.45 -8.48
CA SER A 174 -0.25 -10.39 -7.54
C SER A 174 0.76 -11.44 -7.03
N ASP A 175 1.74 -11.81 -7.85
CA ASP A 175 2.72 -12.86 -7.54
C ASP A 175 4.00 -12.30 -6.91
N ARG A 176 4.40 -12.89 -5.79
CA ARG A 176 5.65 -12.56 -5.08
C ARG A 176 6.89 -12.99 -5.85
N ASN A 177 6.76 -13.95 -6.76
CA ASN A 177 7.88 -14.39 -7.60
C ASN A 177 8.49 -13.27 -8.45
N TYR A 178 7.76 -12.18 -8.72
CA TYR A 178 8.30 -11.00 -9.39
C TYR A 178 9.54 -10.44 -8.66
N PHE A 179 9.53 -10.46 -7.33
CA PHE A 179 10.64 -9.95 -6.50
C PHE A 179 11.79 -10.96 -6.34
N TYR A 180 11.90 -11.96 -7.21
CA TYR A 180 13.04 -12.89 -7.18
C TYR A 180 14.36 -12.12 -7.39
N LEU A 181 15.29 -12.28 -6.43
CA LEU A 181 16.52 -11.49 -6.32
C LEU A 181 16.33 -9.99 -6.07
N PHE A 182 15.09 -9.51 -5.94
CA PHE A 182 14.76 -8.13 -5.62
C PHE A 182 13.97 -8.02 -4.32
N ASP A 183 14.33 -8.86 -3.36
CA ASP A 183 13.81 -8.89 -2.01
C ASP A 183 14.88 -8.47 -0.98
N MET A 184 14.45 -8.22 0.25
CA MET A 184 15.34 -7.77 1.33
C MET A 184 16.48 -8.77 1.61
N GLU A 185 16.19 -10.08 1.55
CA GLU A 185 17.21 -11.12 1.81
C GLU A 185 18.28 -11.13 0.71
N SER A 186 17.90 -10.95 -0.56
CA SER A 186 18.86 -10.82 -1.66
C SER A 186 19.70 -9.55 -1.54
N PHE A 187 19.11 -8.42 -1.13
CA PHE A 187 19.87 -7.19 -0.88
C PHE A 187 20.84 -7.33 0.31
N PHE A 188 20.46 -8.03 1.37
CA PHE A 188 21.36 -8.32 2.49
C PHE A 188 22.54 -9.17 2.04
N THR A 189 22.30 -10.19 1.22
CA THR A 189 23.35 -11.03 0.66
C THR A 189 24.24 -10.26 -0.31
N ALA A 190 23.67 -9.45 -1.20
CA ALA A 190 24.42 -8.57 -2.10
C ALA A 190 25.34 -7.61 -1.31
N LYS A 191 24.81 -7.00 -0.25
CA LYS A 191 25.58 -6.14 0.66
C LYS A 191 26.69 -6.90 1.38
N ALA A 192 26.42 -8.10 1.87
CA ALA A 192 27.39 -8.92 2.60
C ALA A 192 28.55 -9.39 1.71
N LEU A 193 28.25 -9.72 0.45
CA LEU A 193 29.22 -10.18 -0.55
C LEU A 193 29.90 -9.03 -1.32
N ASN A 194 29.52 -7.78 -1.07
CA ASN A 194 29.98 -6.61 -1.83
C ASN A 194 29.71 -6.77 -3.35
N MET A 195 28.51 -7.25 -3.69
CA MET A 195 28.03 -7.45 -5.06
C MET A 195 26.84 -6.54 -5.35
N CYS A 196 26.60 -6.30 -6.63
CA CYS A 196 25.52 -5.47 -7.14
C CYS A 196 24.58 -6.34 -7.98
N ILE A 197 23.29 -6.26 -7.69
CA ILE A 197 22.23 -6.77 -8.57
C ILE A 197 21.93 -5.67 -9.59
N PRO A 198 21.73 -5.99 -10.88
CA PRO A 198 21.27 -5.00 -11.86
C PRO A 198 19.98 -4.32 -11.37
N GLY A 199 19.94 -2.98 -11.38
CA GLY A 199 18.80 -2.21 -10.84
C GLY A 199 18.71 -2.14 -9.31
N GLY A 200 19.58 -2.85 -8.58
CA GLY A 200 19.62 -2.85 -7.12
C GLY A 200 20.55 -1.81 -6.50
N PRO A 201 20.47 -1.60 -5.17
CA PRO A 201 21.33 -0.68 -4.45
C PRO A 201 22.79 -1.18 -4.38
N LYS A 202 23.72 -0.23 -4.28
CA LYS A 202 25.15 -0.50 -4.00
C LYS A 202 25.49 -0.08 -2.59
N PHE A 203 26.37 -0.85 -1.95
CA PHE A 203 26.79 -0.62 -0.58
C PHE A 203 28.31 -0.58 -0.46
N GLU A 204 28.76 -0.05 0.66
CA GLU A 204 30.15 -0.16 1.07
C GLU A 204 30.50 -1.61 1.46
N PRO A 205 31.71 -2.10 1.12
CA PRO A 205 32.13 -3.45 1.48
C PRO A 205 32.09 -3.66 2.99
N LEU A 206 31.37 -4.71 3.43
CA LEU A 206 31.27 -5.05 4.85
C LEU A 206 32.59 -5.58 5.41
N TYR A 207 33.36 -6.30 4.59
CA TYR A 207 34.65 -6.83 4.93
C TYR A 207 35.67 -6.33 3.90
N ARG A 208 36.77 -5.75 4.40
CA ARG A 208 37.90 -5.24 3.59
C ARG A 208 39.17 -6.07 3.79
N ASP A 209 39.03 -7.21 4.46
CA ASP A 209 40.10 -8.14 4.83
C ASP A 209 40.54 -9.05 3.67
N MET A 210 39.86 -8.98 2.54
CA MET A 210 40.24 -9.69 1.31
C MET A 210 41.18 -8.78 0.51
N GLU A 211 42.50 -9.02 0.60
CA GLU A 211 43.45 -8.44 -0.34
C GLU A 211 43.22 -9.07 -1.73
N LYS A 212 43.10 -8.23 -2.76
CA LYS A 212 42.70 -8.62 -4.12
C LYS A 212 43.63 -9.64 -4.81
N GLY A 213 44.74 -10.04 -4.21
CA GLY A 213 45.74 -10.92 -4.82
C GLY A 213 45.78 -12.35 -4.26
N ASP A 214 45.25 -12.62 -3.07
CA ASP A 214 45.44 -13.90 -2.37
C ASP A 214 44.48 -15.02 -2.84
N GLU A 215 43.39 -14.68 -3.54
CA GLU A 215 42.44 -15.67 -4.07
C GLU A 215 42.71 -16.08 -5.52
N ASP A 216 43.50 -15.31 -6.28
CA ASP A 216 43.61 -15.46 -7.74
C ASP A 216 44.51 -16.63 -8.18
N TRP A 217 45.54 -17.00 -7.40
CA TRP A 217 46.48 -18.07 -7.74
C TRP A 217 46.59 -19.11 -6.62
N ASN A 218 45.62 -20.02 -6.59
CA ASN A 218 45.62 -21.17 -5.70
C ASN A 218 45.57 -22.47 -6.51
N GLU A 219 46.01 -23.60 -5.93
CA GLU A 219 46.02 -24.91 -6.60
C GLU A 219 44.63 -25.35 -7.12
N PHE A 220 43.57 -24.83 -6.48
CA PHE A 220 42.17 -25.04 -6.83
C PHE A 220 41.65 -24.12 -7.95
N ASN A 221 42.26 -22.94 -8.15
CA ASN A 221 41.83 -21.95 -9.14
C ASN A 221 42.68 -21.96 -10.42
N ASP A 222 43.46 -23.04 -10.65
CA ASP A 222 44.27 -23.20 -11.86
C ASP A 222 43.39 -23.25 -13.12
N ILE A 223 43.67 -22.33 -14.06
CA ILE A 223 42.92 -22.17 -15.30
C ILE A 223 42.91 -23.44 -16.16
N ASN A 224 43.94 -24.29 -16.07
CA ASN A 224 44.02 -25.53 -16.84
C ASN A 224 43.11 -26.63 -16.28
N LYS A 225 42.65 -26.49 -15.03
CA LYS A 225 41.76 -27.46 -14.34
C LYS A 225 40.29 -27.02 -14.37
N LEU A 226 40.00 -25.78 -14.75
CA LEU A 226 38.66 -25.21 -14.76
C LEU A 226 37.99 -25.35 -16.14
N ILE A 227 36.83 -26.03 -16.17
CA ILE A 227 36.01 -26.13 -17.37
C ILE A 227 35.00 -24.97 -17.38
N ILE A 228 35.29 -23.92 -18.16
CA ILE A 228 34.40 -22.76 -18.29
C ILE A 228 33.44 -22.98 -19.47
N ARG A 229 32.22 -23.44 -19.19
CA ARG A 229 31.13 -23.53 -20.19
C ARG A 229 30.26 -22.29 -20.25
N SER A 230 30.07 -21.64 -19.11
CA SER A 230 29.28 -20.42 -18.98
C SER A 230 29.85 -19.55 -17.87
N PRO A 231 29.93 -18.22 -18.06
CA PRO A 231 30.45 -17.34 -17.02
C PRO A 231 29.51 -17.30 -15.82
N LEU A 232 30.08 -17.38 -14.63
CA LEU A 232 29.34 -17.26 -13.38
C LEU A 232 28.93 -15.79 -13.17
N ARG A 233 27.62 -15.51 -13.26
CA ARG A 233 27.08 -14.16 -13.05
C ARG A 233 26.87 -13.84 -11.57
N THR A 234 26.69 -12.56 -11.25
CA THR A 234 26.46 -12.10 -9.87
C THR A 234 25.14 -12.61 -9.31
N GLU A 235 24.12 -12.78 -10.15
CA GLU A 235 22.81 -13.31 -9.76
C GLU A 235 22.94 -14.74 -9.20
N TYR A 236 23.80 -15.58 -9.79
CA TYR A 236 24.03 -16.94 -9.29
C TYR A 236 24.70 -16.93 -7.91
N ARG A 237 25.66 -16.01 -7.71
CA ARG A 237 26.34 -15.84 -6.42
C ARG A 237 25.41 -15.33 -5.32
N ILE A 238 24.32 -14.64 -5.66
CA ILE A 238 23.34 -14.17 -4.69
C ILE A 238 22.25 -15.21 -4.46
N ALA A 239 21.77 -15.86 -5.51
CA ALA A 239 20.76 -16.93 -5.45
C ALA A 239 21.26 -18.14 -4.63
N PHE A 240 22.52 -18.54 -4.85
CA PHE A 240 23.14 -19.69 -4.18
C PHE A 240 24.42 -19.25 -3.46
N PRO A 241 24.29 -18.50 -2.35
CA PRO A 241 25.42 -17.79 -1.76
C PRO A 241 26.48 -18.72 -1.17
N HIS A 242 26.09 -19.90 -0.70
CA HIS A 242 27.02 -20.88 -0.14
C HIS A 242 27.74 -21.74 -1.18
N LEU A 243 27.24 -21.79 -2.42
CA LEU A 243 27.80 -22.64 -3.47
C LEU A 243 28.86 -21.91 -4.29
N TYR A 244 28.61 -20.66 -4.64
CA TYR A 244 29.40 -19.93 -5.63
C TYR A 244 30.31 -18.84 -5.04
N ASN A 245 30.40 -18.74 -3.71
CA ASN A 245 31.26 -17.77 -3.03
C ASN A 245 32.21 -18.43 -2.05
N ASN A 246 33.43 -17.92 -2.00
CA ASN A 246 34.36 -18.20 -0.94
C ASN A 246 33.96 -17.39 0.30
N ARG A 247 34.00 -18.03 1.48
CA ARG A 247 33.74 -17.39 2.79
C ARG A 247 32.44 -16.56 2.84
N PRO A 248 31.27 -17.17 2.58
CA PRO A 248 29.98 -16.47 2.66
C PRO A 248 29.66 -16.10 4.11
N ARG A 249 29.95 -14.85 4.50
CA ARG A 249 29.78 -14.34 5.87
C ARG A 249 28.57 -13.42 5.95
N LYS A 250 27.69 -13.65 6.93
CA LYS A 250 26.44 -12.87 7.16
C LYS A 250 25.52 -12.82 5.92
N VAL A 251 25.59 -13.84 5.07
CA VAL A 251 24.64 -14.01 3.96
C VAL A 251 23.29 -14.50 4.50
N ARG A 252 22.24 -14.26 3.73
CA ARG A 252 20.88 -14.72 4.00
C ARG A 252 20.38 -15.56 2.83
N LEU A 253 19.59 -16.58 3.13
CA LEU A 253 18.95 -17.40 2.11
C LEU A 253 17.65 -16.73 1.68
N CYS A 254 17.52 -16.46 0.38
CA CYS A 254 16.30 -15.96 -0.21
C CYS A 254 15.26 -17.07 -0.36
N ILE A 255 13.99 -16.68 -0.49
CA ILE A 255 12.92 -17.61 -0.87
C ILE A 255 13.16 -18.02 -2.32
N TYR A 256 13.23 -19.33 -2.57
CA TYR A 256 13.52 -19.83 -3.92
C TYR A 256 12.34 -19.60 -4.87
N HIS A 257 11.13 -19.98 -4.46
CA HIS A 257 9.93 -19.90 -5.28
C HIS A 257 8.67 -19.98 -4.42
N THR A 258 7.64 -19.22 -4.80
CA THR A 258 6.26 -19.41 -4.31
C THR A 258 5.41 -20.05 -5.41
N PRO A 259 4.37 -20.84 -5.09
CA PRO A 259 3.45 -21.34 -6.11
C PRO A 259 2.91 -20.19 -6.97
N MET A 260 2.99 -20.34 -8.29
CA MET A 260 2.55 -19.30 -9.22
C MET A 260 1.06 -19.02 -9.06
N VAL A 261 0.71 -17.75 -8.88
CA VAL A 261 -0.68 -17.30 -8.74
C VAL A 261 -1.26 -17.06 -10.14
N MET A 262 -2.09 -17.98 -10.62
CA MET A 262 -2.77 -17.90 -11.91
C MET A 262 -4.16 -17.25 -11.74
N TYR A 263 -4.19 -15.99 -11.30
CA TYR A 263 -5.43 -15.23 -11.16
C TYR A 263 -5.71 -14.40 -12.42
N ILE A 264 -6.91 -14.53 -12.96
CA ILE A 264 -7.37 -13.75 -14.12
C ILE A 264 -8.29 -12.65 -13.60
N LYS A 265 -7.92 -11.39 -13.86
CA LYS A 265 -8.76 -10.23 -13.53
C LYS A 265 -9.89 -10.12 -14.56
N THR A 266 -11.11 -10.01 -14.08
CA THR A 266 -12.30 -9.75 -14.91
C THR A 266 -12.44 -8.25 -15.16
N GLU A 267 -12.39 -7.84 -16.43
CA GLU A 267 -12.58 -6.43 -16.81
C GLU A 267 -14.05 -6.09 -17.07
N ASP A 268 -14.84 -7.08 -17.50
CA ASP A 268 -16.25 -6.91 -17.85
C ASP A 268 -17.16 -7.40 -16.70
N PRO A 269 -17.90 -6.51 -16.03
CA PRO A 269 -18.82 -6.88 -14.95
C PRO A 269 -20.08 -7.61 -15.44
N ASP A 270 -20.39 -7.58 -16.74
CA ASP A 270 -21.57 -8.26 -17.30
C ASP A 270 -21.34 -9.78 -17.40
N LEU A 271 -20.09 -10.23 -17.33
CA LEU A 271 -19.74 -11.65 -17.34
C LEU A 271 -20.06 -12.30 -15.97
N PRO A 272 -20.54 -13.56 -15.96
CA PRO A 272 -20.83 -14.26 -14.71
C PRO A 272 -19.55 -14.46 -13.89
N ALA A 273 -19.63 -14.44 -12.55
CA ALA A 273 -18.45 -14.49 -11.68
C ALA A 273 -17.58 -15.76 -11.88
N PHE A 274 -18.19 -16.88 -12.28
CA PHE A 274 -17.49 -18.09 -12.65
C PHE A 274 -17.74 -18.38 -14.12
N TYR A 275 -16.74 -18.15 -14.96
CA TYR A 275 -16.78 -18.48 -16.38
C TYR A 275 -15.45 -19.05 -16.85
N TYR A 276 -15.50 -19.73 -18.00
CA TYR A 276 -14.32 -20.25 -18.64
C TYR A 276 -13.67 -19.14 -19.48
N ASP A 277 -12.64 -18.51 -18.91
CA ASP A 277 -11.97 -17.39 -19.56
C ASP A 277 -11.17 -17.84 -20.81
N PRO A 278 -11.17 -17.06 -21.91
CA PRO A 278 -10.40 -17.37 -23.11
C PRO A 278 -8.89 -17.56 -22.90
N LEU A 279 -8.31 -17.01 -21.82
CA LEU A 279 -6.91 -17.20 -21.46
C LEU A 279 -6.63 -18.63 -20.93
N ILE A 280 -7.66 -19.37 -20.53
CA ILE A 280 -7.52 -20.74 -20.01
C ILE A 280 -7.42 -21.74 -21.17
N HIS A 281 -6.35 -22.52 -21.19
CA HIS A 281 -6.15 -23.55 -22.21
C HIS A 281 -7.26 -24.62 -22.21
N PRO A 282 -7.92 -24.88 -23.36
CA PRO A 282 -9.04 -25.80 -23.44
C PRO A 282 -8.65 -27.21 -22.97
N ILE A 283 -9.50 -27.79 -22.13
CA ILE A 283 -9.31 -29.15 -21.63
C ILE A 283 -9.65 -30.12 -22.76
N THR A 284 -8.65 -30.84 -23.27
CA THR A 284 -8.85 -31.84 -24.32
C THR A 284 -9.43 -33.14 -23.74
N SER A 285 -10.41 -33.71 -24.43
CA SER A 285 -11.14 -34.91 -24.01
C SER A 285 -10.51 -36.21 -24.54
N ALA A 286 -9.18 -36.27 -24.65
CA ALA A 286 -8.46 -37.37 -25.33
C ALA A 286 -8.68 -38.77 -24.73
N ASN A 287 -9.21 -38.89 -23.51
CA ASN A 287 -9.51 -40.15 -22.83
C ASN A 287 -11.00 -40.39 -22.54
N LYS A 288 -11.92 -39.63 -23.13
CA LYS A 288 -13.35 -39.67 -22.79
C LYS A 288 -14.00 -41.03 -23.12
N GLU A 289 -13.70 -41.58 -24.30
CA GLU A 289 -14.24 -42.88 -24.77
C GLU A 289 -13.86 -44.07 -23.87
N ARG A 290 -12.68 -44.02 -23.23
CA ARG A 290 -12.19 -45.09 -22.34
C ARG A 290 -12.81 -45.03 -20.95
N ARG A 291 -13.27 -43.85 -20.52
CA ARG A 291 -13.86 -43.61 -19.21
C ARG A 291 -15.37 -43.80 -19.24
N GLU A 292 -16.03 -43.34 -20.30
CA GLU A 292 -17.48 -43.55 -20.50
C GLU A 292 -17.82 -45.04 -20.59
N LYS A 293 -17.01 -45.86 -21.30
CA LYS A 293 -17.20 -47.33 -21.33
C LYS A 293 -17.14 -48.02 -19.97
N LYS A 294 -16.34 -47.52 -19.01
CA LYS A 294 -16.25 -48.12 -17.67
C LYS A 294 -17.40 -47.75 -16.76
N VAL A 295 -18.08 -46.63 -17.01
CA VAL A 295 -19.18 -46.13 -16.17
C VAL A 295 -20.47 -46.86 -16.51
N TYR A 296 -20.73 -47.16 -17.78
CA TYR A 296 -21.94 -47.88 -18.21
C TYR A 296 -21.86 -49.42 -18.04
N ASP A 297 -20.68 -49.99 -17.80
CA ASP A 297 -20.50 -51.44 -17.57
C ASP A 297 -20.68 -51.84 -16.08
N GLU A 298 -20.92 -50.86 -15.18
CA GLU A 298 -21.21 -51.08 -13.74
C GLU A 298 -22.69 -50.83 -13.37
N ASP A 299 -23.56 -50.60 -14.36
CA ASP A 299 -25.02 -50.51 -14.19
C ASP A 299 -25.64 -51.94 -14.18
N ASP A 300 -25.23 -52.78 -13.22
CA ASP A 300 -25.99 -54.00 -12.87
C ASP A 300 -27.22 -53.58 -12.05
N ASP A 301 -28.38 -54.19 -12.34
CA ASP A 301 -29.77 -53.83 -11.98
C ASP A 301 -30.14 -53.64 -10.46
N ASP A 302 -29.18 -53.42 -9.57
CA ASP A 302 -29.37 -53.04 -8.15
C ASP A 302 -28.94 -51.58 -7.90
N ASP A 303 -29.46 -50.64 -8.70
CA ASP A 303 -29.19 -49.20 -8.59
C ASP A 303 -29.48 -48.69 -7.17
N TRP A 304 -28.42 -48.34 -6.44
CA TRP A 304 -28.55 -47.75 -5.11
C TRP A 304 -29.28 -46.41 -5.19
N ILE A 305 -30.44 -46.31 -4.53
CA ILE A 305 -31.25 -45.09 -4.50
C ILE A 305 -30.88 -44.25 -3.26
N LEU A 306 -30.64 -42.96 -3.48
CA LEU A 306 -30.47 -41.99 -2.40
C LEU A 306 -31.73 -41.95 -1.50
N PRO A 307 -31.59 -41.93 -0.17
CA PRO A 307 -32.73 -41.82 0.73
C PRO A 307 -33.57 -40.56 0.49
N ASP A 308 -34.88 -40.67 0.72
CA ASP A 308 -35.80 -39.55 0.61
C ASP A 308 -35.38 -38.38 1.52
N GLY A 309 -35.35 -37.17 0.96
CA GLY A 309 -34.93 -35.95 1.66
C GLY A 309 -33.42 -35.66 1.58
N VAL A 310 -32.63 -36.49 0.88
CA VAL A 310 -31.23 -36.17 0.58
C VAL A 310 -31.16 -35.33 -0.70
N GLU A 311 -30.81 -34.06 -0.54
CA GLU A 311 -30.59 -33.11 -1.64
C GLU A 311 -29.20 -32.48 -1.54
N PRO A 312 -28.68 -31.84 -2.61
CA PRO A 312 -27.46 -31.06 -2.52
C PRO A 312 -27.55 -30.00 -1.42
N PHE A 313 -26.52 -29.91 -0.57
CA PHE A 313 -26.53 -29.09 0.65
C PHE A 313 -26.99 -27.63 0.47
N LEU A 314 -26.67 -27.02 -0.66
CA LEU A 314 -26.86 -25.59 -0.94
C LEU A 314 -27.75 -25.35 -2.17
N LYS A 315 -28.74 -26.23 -2.39
CA LYS A 315 -29.65 -26.17 -3.55
C LYS A 315 -30.40 -24.84 -3.67
N ASP A 316 -30.79 -24.25 -2.55
CA ASP A 316 -31.57 -23.00 -2.52
C ASP A 316 -30.72 -21.73 -2.72
N THR A 317 -29.39 -21.84 -2.62
CA THR A 317 -28.50 -20.69 -2.74
C THR A 317 -27.92 -20.58 -4.15
N GLN A 318 -27.95 -19.38 -4.73
CA GLN A 318 -27.34 -19.11 -6.02
C GLN A 318 -25.82 -19.32 -5.98
N LEU A 319 -25.26 -19.82 -7.08
CA LEU A 319 -23.82 -20.12 -7.20
C LEU A 319 -22.94 -18.87 -7.04
N TYR A 320 -23.40 -17.74 -7.56
CA TYR A 320 -22.75 -16.44 -7.42
C TYR A 320 -23.80 -15.34 -7.28
N THR A 321 -23.37 -14.24 -6.69
CA THR A 321 -24.11 -12.98 -6.54
C THR A 321 -23.29 -11.84 -7.13
N ASP A 322 -23.89 -10.65 -7.25
CA ASP A 322 -23.25 -9.45 -7.81
C ASP A 322 -21.93 -9.07 -7.11
N THR A 323 -21.80 -9.41 -5.82
CA THR A 323 -20.59 -9.11 -5.02
C THR A 323 -19.52 -10.20 -5.08
N THR A 324 -19.79 -11.33 -5.73
CA THR A 324 -18.91 -12.51 -5.69
C THR A 324 -17.61 -12.27 -6.45
N ALA A 325 -17.69 -11.74 -7.68
CA ALA A 325 -16.50 -11.41 -8.48
C ALA A 325 -15.61 -10.37 -7.78
N ALA A 326 -16.21 -9.31 -7.24
CA ALA A 326 -15.50 -8.30 -6.47
C ALA A 326 -14.82 -8.89 -5.21
N GLY A 327 -15.50 -9.79 -4.49
CA GLY A 327 -14.95 -10.49 -3.33
C GLY A 327 -13.74 -11.37 -3.67
N ILE A 328 -13.79 -12.08 -4.81
CA ILE A 328 -12.65 -12.87 -5.31
C ILE A 328 -11.49 -11.95 -5.70
N SER A 329 -11.77 -10.82 -6.36
CA SER A 329 -10.75 -9.83 -6.72
C SER A 329 -10.02 -9.26 -5.49
N LEU A 330 -10.76 -8.97 -4.42
CA LEU A 330 -10.18 -8.51 -3.16
C LEU A 330 -9.27 -9.53 -2.48
N LEU A 331 -9.44 -10.84 -2.74
CA LEU A 331 -8.57 -11.88 -2.19
C LEU A 331 -7.12 -11.73 -2.69
N PHE A 332 -6.97 -11.32 -3.95
CA PHE A 332 -5.68 -11.12 -4.61
C PHE A 332 -5.20 -9.67 -4.57
N ALA A 333 -5.95 -8.77 -3.92
CA ALA A 333 -5.57 -7.38 -3.77
C ALA A 333 -4.40 -7.21 -2.79
N PRO A 334 -3.55 -6.18 -2.96
CA PRO A 334 -2.48 -5.89 -2.02
C PRO A 334 -3.05 -5.47 -0.66
N ARG A 335 -2.25 -5.63 0.40
CA ARG A 335 -2.57 -5.02 1.70
C ARG A 335 -2.71 -3.50 1.51
N PRO A 336 -3.75 -2.84 2.04
CA PRO A 336 -4.73 -3.31 3.03
C PRO A 336 -6.03 -3.91 2.47
N PHE A 337 -6.19 -4.01 1.15
CA PHE A 337 -7.47 -4.31 0.51
C PHE A 337 -7.92 -5.77 0.67
N ASN A 338 -6.98 -6.69 0.92
CA ASN A 338 -7.26 -8.09 1.25
C ASN A 338 -7.75 -8.33 2.69
N MET A 339 -7.94 -7.28 3.50
CA MET A 339 -8.39 -7.39 4.89
C MET A 339 -9.76 -6.73 5.09
N ARG A 340 -10.67 -7.41 5.81
CA ARG A 340 -11.99 -6.83 6.15
C ARG A 340 -11.99 -5.97 7.42
N SER A 341 -10.97 -6.13 8.26
CA SER A 341 -10.83 -5.39 9.51
C SER A 341 -9.36 -5.14 9.80
N GLY A 342 -9.08 -4.05 10.50
CA GLY A 342 -7.71 -3.68 10.80
C GLY A 342 -7.61 -2.66 11.93
N ARG A 343 -6.37 -2.30 12.24
CA ARG A 343 -6.07 -1.14 13.08
C ARG A 343 -5.86 0.07 12.19
N MET A 344 -6.21 1.22 12.71
CA MET A 344 -5.85 2.49 12.07
C MET A 344 -4.35 2.71 12.21
N ARG A 345 -3.80 3.45 11.26
CA ARG A 345 -2.38 3.83 11.22
C ARG A 345 -2.30 5.36 11.25
N ARG A 346 -1.14 5.91 11.61
CA ARG A 346 -0.94 7.36 11.44
C ARG A 346 -0.83 7.66 9.94
N SER A 347 -1.26 8.84 9.52
CA SER A 347 -1.13 9.30 8.13
C SER A 347 0.31 9.16 7.60
N GLU A 348 1.30 9.52 8.42
CA GLU A 348 2.73 9.42 8.11
C GLU A 348 3.24 7.98 7.96
N ASP A 349 2.59 7.02 8.63
CA ASP A 349 3.04 5.63 8.62
C ASP A 349 2.62 4.89 7.34
N ILE A 350 1.78 5.48 6.49
CA ILE A 350 1.27 4.85 5.26
C ILE A 350 2.10 5.34 4.06
N PRO A 351 3.05 4.53 3.56
CA PRO A 351 3.84 4.92 2.40
C PRO A 351 3.05 4.70 1.11
N LEU A 352 2.52 5.78 0.53
CA LEU A 352 1.70 5.73 -0.69
C LEU A 352 2.49 5.22 -1.92
N VAL A 353 3.79 5.49 -1.95
CA VAL A 353 4.66 5.24 -3.12
C VAL A 353 5.71 4.15 -2.86
N SER A 354 5.57 3.38 -1.77
CA SER A 354 6.61 2.38 -1.43
C SER A 354 6.75 1.28 -2.47
N GLU A 355 5.65 0.86 -3.08
CA GLU A 355 5.68 -0.23 -4.05
C GLU A 355 6.34 0.21 -5.35
N TRP A 356 6.19 1.48 -5.75
CA TRP A 356 6.71 1.99 -7.03
C TRP A 356 8.24 1.89 -7.17
N TYR A 357 9.00 2.07 -6.08
CA TYR A 357 10.46 1.94 -6.12
C TYR A 357 10.96 0.55 -5.71
N LYS A 358 10.07 -0.32 -5.22
CA LYS A 358 10.38 -1.74 -4.99
C LYS A 358 10.23 -2.55 -6.26
N GLU A 359 9.61 -1.98 -7.28
CA GLU A 359 9.43 -2.60 -8.59
C GLU A 359 10.45 -2.05 -9.60
N HIS A 360 10.67 -2.80 -10.69
CA HIS A 360 11.68 -2.53 -11.71
C HIS A 360 11.13 -1.85 -12.96
#